data_AF-A0A3S0IIH2-F1
#
_entry.id   AF-A0A3S0IIH2-F1
#
_cell.length_a   1.000
_cell.length_b   1.000
_cell.length_c   1.000
_cell.angle_alpha   90.00
_cell.angle_beta   90.00
_cell.angle_gamma   90.00
#
_symmetry.space_group_name_H-M   'P 1'
#
loop_
_entity.id
_entity.type
_entity.pdbx_description
1 polymer ?
#
loop_
_entity_poly.entity_id
_entity_poly.type
_entity_poly.pdbx_seq_one_letter_code
_entity_poly.pdbx_strand_id
1 'polypeptide(L)'
;MGEGRCTIIITFAKDIGKLCECYRETYFKLERVIILDTSEHWSKSVANLTNSECNLLVSDVRLLADIYWLESYDIKIEQRNPYLESELAT
;
A
#
# COMPACT_ATOMS: atom_id res chain seq x y z
N MET A 1 2.08 8.33 23.36
CA MET A 1 1.87 7.02 22.72
C MET A 1 0.92 7.27 21.56
N GLY A 2 1.29 6.84 20.35
CA GLY A 2 0.72 7.35 19.11
C GLY A 2 -0.52 6.57 18.68
N GLU A 3 -1.70 7.01 19.12
CA GLU A 3 -3.01 6.51 18.64
C GLU A 3 -3.33 7.04 17.22
N GLY A 4 -2.41 6.88 16.27
CA GLY A 4 -2.59 7.36 14.90
C GLY A 4 -2.87 6.20 13.96
N ARG A 5 -4.11 6.07 13.49
CA ARG A 5 -4.43 5.16 12.39
C ARG A 5 -3.57 5.52 11.19
N CYS A 6 -3.00 4.51 10.56
CA CYS A 6 -2.17 4.70 9.38
C CYS A 6 -2.93 4.24 8.13
N THR A 7 -2.79 4.93 7.00
CA THR A 7 -3.26 4.39 5.71
C THR A 7 -2.06 3.98 4.87
N ILE A 8 -2.00 2.70 4.50
CA ILE A 8 -1.03 2.18 3.53
C ILE A 8 -1.68 2.19 2.16
N ILE A 9 -1.08 2.87 1.20
CA ILE A 9 -1.54 2.92 -0.19
C ILE A 9 -0.59 2.10 -1.05
N ILE A 10 -1.11 1.03 -1.65
CA ILE A 10 -0.38 0.19 -2.60
C ILE A 10 -0.67 0.71 -4.01
N THR A 11 0.39 1.13 -4.71
CA THR A 11 0.32 1.69 -6.04
C THR A 11 1.36 1.08 -6.96
N PHE A 12 1.17 1.28 -8.25
CA PHE A 12 2.15 1.02 -9.29
C PHE A 12 2.22 2.30 -10.11
N ALA A 13 3.22 3.13 -9.84
CA ALA A 13 3.46 4.35 -10.60
C ALA A 13 4.66 4.20 -11.51
N LYS A 14 4.54 4.71 -12.74
CA LYS A 14 5.71 4.89 -13.62
C LYS A 14 6.57 6.09 -13.20
N ASP A 15 6.07 6.95 -12.31
CA ASP A 15 6.69 8.19 -11.86
C ASP A 15 6.23 8.55 -10.44
N ILE A 16 7.08 8.24 -9.45
CA ILE A 16 6.85 8.48 -8.02
C ILE A 16 6.73 9.98 -7.70
N GLY A 17 7.37 10.86 -8.49
CA GLY A 17 7.38 12.31 -8.24
C GLY A 17 5.97 12.92 -8.27
N LYS A 18 5.08 12.37 -9.10
CA LYS A 18 3.69 12.84 -9.22
C LYS A 18 2.75 12.27 -8.16
N LEU A 19 3.10 11.11 -7.57
CA LEU A 19 2.28 10.49 -6.52
C LEU A 19 2.19 11.38 -5.29
N CYS A 20 3.32 11.96 -4.84
CA CYS A 20 3.34 12.84 -3.69
C CYS A 20 2.41 14.05 -3.86
N GLU A 21 2.31 14.64 -5.06
CA GLU A 21 1.41 15.76 -5.35
C GLU A 21 -0.06 15.32 -5.39
N CYS A 22 -0.37 14.19 -6.05
CA CYS A 22 -1.74 13.65 -6.11
C CYS A 22 -2.27 13.23 -4.73
N TYR A 23 -1.41 12.66 -3.88
CA TYR A 23 -1.79 12.26 -2.54
C TYR A 23 -1.79 13.42 -1.55
N ARG A 24 -1.06 14.50 -1.84
CA ARG A 24 -1.10 15.73 -1.04
C ARG A 24 -2.53 16.26 -0.93
N GLU A 25 -3.25 16.34 -2.03
CA GLU A 25 -4.60 16.92 -2.01
C GLU A 25 -5.65 15.95 -1.47
N THR A 26 -5.49 14.65 -1.72
CA THR A 26 -6.48 13.61 -1.38
C THR A 26 -6.34 13.12 0.07
N TYR A 27 -5.12 13.09 0.62
CA TYR A 27 -4.80 12.45 1.90
C TYR A 27 -4.33 13.42 3.00
N PHE A 28 -4.25 14.74 2.76
CA PHE A 28 -3.96 15.71 3.84
C PHE A 28 -5.04 15.77 4.93
N LYS A 29 -6.21 15.18 4.70
CA LYS A 29 -7.26 15.00 5.72
C LYS A 29 -7.17 13.66 6.45
N LEU A 30 -6.29 12.77 6.02
CA LEU A 30 -6.07 11.46 6.64
C LEU A 30 -4.90 11.54 7.63
N GLU A 31 -5.01 10.75 8.70
CA GLU A 31 -3.91 10.44 9.61
C GLU A 31 -2.74 9.78 8.81
N ARG A 32 -1.59 9.55 9.47
CA ARG A 32 -0.31 9.10 8.89
C ARG A 32 -0.46 8.21 7.63
N VAL A 33 0.16 8.58 6.51
CA VAL A 33 0.10 7.80 5.26
C VAL A 33 1.45 7.20 4.90
N ILE A 34 1.43 5.95 4.45
CA ILE A 34 2.57 5.25 3.84
C ILE A 34 2.20 4.91 2.40
N ILE A 35 3.04 5.32 1.45
CA ILE A 35 2.88 4.97 0.03
C ILE A 35 3.86 3.84 -0.27
N LEU A 36 3.32 2.71 -0.71
CA LEU A 36 4.07 1.54 -1.15
C LEU A 36 3.97 1.45 -2.68
N ASP A 37 5.00 1.90 -3.38
CA ASP A 37 5.10 1.75 -4.83
C ASP A 37 5.76 0.42 -5.19
N THR A 38 5.09 -0.36 -6.03
CA THR A 38 5.53 -1.71 -6.43
C THR A 38 6.30 -1.71 -7.76
N SER A 39 6.47 -0.55 -8.39
CA SER A 39 6.96 -0.41 -9.77
C SER A 39 8.42 -0.83 -9.97
N GLU A 40 9.26 -0.65 -8.96
CA GLU A 40 10.68 -1.04 -8.99
C GLU A 40 10.87 -2.56 -8.84
N HIS A 41 9.90 -3.27 -8.26
CA HIS A 41 10.01 -4.70 -8.02
C HIS A 41 9.35 -5.56 -9.11
N TRP A 42 8.17 -5.14 -9.60
CA TRP A 42 7.47 -5.82 -10.69
C TRP A 42 7.35 -4.92 -11.90
N SER A 43 7.59 -5.45 -13.10
CA SER A 43 7.42 -4.73 -14.35
C SER A 43 5.95 -4.63 -14.82
N LYS A 44 5.00 -4.84 -13.91
CA LYS A 44 3.55 -4.91 -14.19
C LYS A 44 2.72 -4.35 -13.04
N SER A 45 1.51 -3.91 -13.38
CA SER A 45 0.52 -3.38 -12.44
C SER A 45 0.13 -4.38 -11.35
N VAL A 46 -0.30 -3.83 -10.19
CA VAL A 46 -0.83 -4.62 -9.07
C VAL A 46 -2.00 -5.51 -9.49
N ALA A 47 -2.86 -5.02 -10.40
CA ALA A 47 -3.98 -5.77 -10.96
C ALA A 47 -3.57 -7.07 -11.70
N ASN A 48 -2.32 -7.15 -12.17
CA ASN A 48 -1.79 -8.25 -12.97
C ASN A 48 -0.78 -9.13 -12.22
N LEU A 49 -0.62 -8.93 -10.91
CA LEU A 49 0.17 -9.81 -10.07
C LEU A 49 -0.50 -11.18 -9.98
N THR A 50 0.31 -12.24 -10.02
CA THR A 50 -0.13 -13.60 -9.76
C THR A 50 -0.36 -13.79 -8.26
N ASN A 51 -1.08 -14.84 -7.86
CA ASN A 51 -1.31 -15.13 -6.44
C ASN A 51 0.01 -15.31 -5.66
N SER A 52 1.04 -15.91 -6.28
CA SER A 52 2.35 -16.06 -5.63
C SER A 52 3.03 -14.71 -5.40
N GLU A 53 2.94 -13.78 -6.36
CA GLU A 53 3.48 -12.43 -6.21
C GLU A 53 2.68 -11.61 -5.19
N CYS A 54 1.35 -11.75 -5.17
CA CYS A 54 0.50 -11.15 -4.15
C CYS A 54 0.88 -11.63 -2.74
N ASN A 55 1.18 -12.93 -2.57
CA ASN A 55 1.58 -13.46 -1.26
C ASN A 55 2.90 -12.88 -0.77
N LEU A 56 3.85 -12.60 -1.68
CA LEU A 56 5.08 -11.89 -1.33
C LEU A 56 4.76 -10.46 -0.88
N LEU A 57 3.94 -9.74 -1.64
CA LEU A 57 3.52 -8.38 -1.29
C LEU A 57 2.77 -8.31 0.05
N VAL A 58 1.90 -9.29 0.34
CA VAL A 58 1.19 -9.40 1.63
C VAL A 58 2.18 -9.58 2.77
N SER A 59 3.19 -10.44 2.60
CA SER A 59 4.24 -10.64 3.59
C SER A 59 5.02 -9.35 3.84
N ASP A 60 5.37 -8.62 2.79
CA ASP A 60 6.11 -7.37 2.88
C ASP A 60 5.30 -6.27 3.58
N VAL A 61 3.99 -6.17 3.28
CA VAL A 61 3.08 -5.21 3.93
C VAL A 61 2.96 -5.49 5.42
N ARG A 62 2.83 -6.76 5.83
CA ARG A 62 2.77 -7.16 7.25
C ARG A 62 4.08 -6.87 7.98
N LEU A 63 5.21 -7.22 7.36
CA LEU A 63 6.53 -6.89 7.90
C LEU A 63 6.73 -5.38 8.05
N LEU A 64 6.27 -4.59 7.08
CA LEU A 64 6.32 -3.13 7.14
C LEU A 64 5.48 -2.62 8.33
N ALA A 65 4.26 -3.12 8.51
CA ALA A 65 3.42 -2.75 9.66
C ALA A 65 4.11 -3.07 11.00
N ASP A 66 4.76 -4.24 11.09
CA ASP A 66 5.53 -4.65 12.28
C ASP A 66 6.72 -3.72 12.55
N ILE A 67 7.51 -3.40 11.52
CA ILE A 67 8.70 -2.52 11.62
C ILE A 67 8.30 -1.11 12.09
N TYR A 68 7.19 -0.58 11.60
CA TYR A 68 6.71 0.75 11.97
C TYR A 68 5.82 0.75 13.22
N TRP A 69 5.63 -0.40 13.88
CA TRP A 69 4.73 -0.58 15.02
C TRP A 69 3.35 0.03 14.77
N LEU A 70 2.75 -0.29 13.61
CA LEU A 70 1.43 0.21 13.24
C LEU A 70 0.35 -0.56 14.00
N GLU A 71 -0.14 0.01 15.10
CA GLU A 71 -1.20 -0.61 15.93
C GLU A 71 -2.54 -0.72 15.21
N SER A 72 -2.84 0.21 14.29
CA SER A 72 -4.03 0.19 13.46
C SER A 72 -3.73 0.82 12.11
N TYR A 73 -4.06 0.11 11.02
CA TYR A 73 -3.88 0.63 9.68
C TYR A 73 -4.97 0.16 8.72
N ASP A 74 -5.31 1.03 7.77
CA ASP A 74 -6.14 0.73 6.62
C ASP A 74 -5.26 0.50 5.39
N ILE A 75 -5.66 -0.42 4.51
CA ILE A 75 -4.97 -0.65 3.24
C ILE A 75 -5.86 -0.19 2.09
N LYS A 76 -5.27 0.60 1.18
CA LYS A 76 -5.90 1.00 -0.08
C LYS A 76 -5.07 0.50 -1.26
N ILE A 77 -5.72 -0.10 -2.24
CA ILE A 77 -5.09 -0.62 -3.45
C ILE A 77 -5.65 0.18 -4.63
N GLU A 78 -4.80 0.88 -5.38
CA GLU A 78 -5.27 1.72 -6.49
C GLU A 78 -5.71 0.92 -7.72
N GLN A 79 -5.11 -0.25 -7.91
CA GLN A 79 -5.35 -1.10 -9.07
C GLN A 79 -5.89 -2.43 -8.58
N ARG A 80 -7.21 -2.60 -8.71
CA ARG A 80 -7.97 -3.72 -8.15
C ARG A 80 -7.32 -5.07 -8.45
N ASN A 81 -7.02 -5.80 -7.38
CA ASN A 81 -6.62 -7.20 -7.43
C ASN A 81 -7.43 -7.95 -6.36
N PRO A 82 -8.47 -8.73 -6.73
CA PRO A 82 -9.38 -9.33 -5.77
C PRO A 82 -8.72 -10.29 -4.78
N TYR A 83 -7.68 -11.00 -5.22
CA TYR A 83 -6.95 -11.91 -4.34
C TYR A 83 -6.15 -11.13 -3.30
N LEU A 84 -5.46 -10.07 -3.72
CA LEU A 84 -4.73 -9.20 -2.80
C LEU A 84 -5.66 -8.49 -1.82
N GLU A 85 -6.82 -8.02 -2.28
CA GLU A 85 -7.86 -7.40 -1.44
C GLU A 85 -8.35 -8.37 -0.35
N SER A 86 -8.57 -9.65 -0.69
CA SER A 86 -9.01 -10.64 0.31
C SER A 86 -7.94 -10.97 1.34
N GLU A 87 -6.67 -11.01 0.95
CA GLU A 87 -5.57 -11.36 1.87
C GLU A 87 -5.16 -10.20 2.80
N LEU A 88 -5.47 -8.96 2.39
CA LEU A 88 -5.19 -7.73 3.12
C LEU A 88 -6.40 -7.17 3.86
N ALA A 89 -7.56 -7.82 3.78
CA ALA A 89 -8.72 -7.49 4.59
C ALA A 89 -8.46 -7.90 6.05
N THR A 90 -7.96 -6.95 6.84
CA THR A 90 -7.82 -7.03 8.31
C THR A 90 -9.11 -6.69 9.03
#